data_AF-A0A7C6UU51-F1
#
_entry.id   AF-A0A7C6UU51-F1
#
_cell.length_a   1.000
_cell.length_b   1.000
_cell.length_c   1.000
_cell.angle_alpha   90.00
_cell.angle_beta   90.00
_cell.angle_gamma   90.00
#
_symmetry.space_group_name_H-M   'P 1'
#
loop_
_entity.id
_entity.type
_entity.pdbx_description
1 polymer ?
#
loop_
_entity_poly.entity_id
_entity_poly.type
_entity_poly.pdbx_seq_one_letter_code
_entity_poly.pdbx_strand_id
1 'polypeptide(L)'
;VIVFQEQIIEIATNLGGFTPGESDRLRKALSSRKRAPELLEYKTLFLKRAQKRGIPEETAKTIFNTLESFAGYGFCEAHAASFAQTAYKTAYLRCHYPAEFFAAILNNQPLGYYPPQSVLWEAKHCGVKIVPLNINSSPIETKGKDNQIYLGLKLIKSLSTTLLEKIICNRPFKSLTDLDFISPNKLSPLILSGALDCFSKSRRSLLWEIWDTPPIPGDFSPWERFLREIMVLDLSPSSHILEFYRPDLPSSVLKAKQALKTSGSILFAGQILKPHTPPTKSGQKVVFFVMEDETGQIDVTYFPKDQSFDIKEGGVALVSGKMDHSRAPNLLLENITYLGTPKHT
;
A
#
# COMPACT_ATOMS: atom_id res chain seq x y z
N VAL A 1 17.00 4.07 27.67
CA VAL A 1 15.59 4.34 27.34
C VAL A 1 14.80 3.10 27.68
N ILE A 2 13.67 3.23 28.38
CA ILE A 2 12.78 2.11 28.69
C ILE A 2 11.72 2.09 27.58
N VAL A 3 11.51 0.94 26.96
CA VAL A 3 10.58 0.75 25.83
C VAL A 3 9.59 -0.38 26.11
N PHE A 4 10.04 -1.41 26.81
CA PHE A 4 9.23 -2.61 27.02
C PHE A 4 8.73 -2.76 28.46
N GLN A 5 7.58 -3.39 28.56
CA GLN A 5 6.96 -3.80 29.81
C GLN A 5 7.84 -4.79 30.59
N GLU A 6 8.52 -5.67 29.86
CA GLU A 6 9.43 -6.67 30.38
C GLU A 6 10.68 -6.04 31.01
N GLN A 7 11.18 -4.93 30.44
CA GLN A 7 12.28 -4.15 31.04
C GLN A 7 11.88 -3.54 32.40
N ILE A 8 10.62 -3.12 32.57
CA ILE A 8 10.12 -2.64 33.87
C ILE A 8 10.17 -3.77 34.90
N ILE A 9 9.77 -4.97 34.52
CA ILE A 9 9.79 -6.16 35.37
C ILE A 9 11.25 -6.49 35.76
N GLU A 10 12.16 -6.48 34.80
CA GLU A 10 13.58 -6.76 35.02
C GLU A 10 14.25 -5.74 35.94
N ILE A 11 13.99 -4.44 35.74
CA ILE A 11 14.51 -3.36 36.60
C ILE A 11 13.97 -3.52 38.03
N ALA A 12 12.67 -3.80 38.19
CA ALA A 12 12.08 -4.02 39.51
C ALA A 12 12.70 -5.23 40.21
N THR A 13 12.91 -6.34 39.51
CA THR A 13 13.49 -7.54 40.10
C THR A 13 14.98 -7.37 40.44
N ASN A 14 15.77 -6.83 39.52
CA ASN A 14 17.23 -6.73 39.67
C ASN A 14 17.65 -5.59 40.61
N LEU A 15 17.00 -4.42 40.52
CA LEU A 15 17.38 -3.25 41.31
C LEU A 15 16.52 -3.10 42.57
N GLY A 16 15.21 -3.34 42.45
CA GLY A 16 14.27 -3.24 43.56
C GLY A 16 14.10 -4.53 44.37
N GLY A 17 14.70 -5.65 43.95
CA GLY A 17 14.57 -6.93 44.65
C GLY A 17 13.14 -7.43 44.75
N PHE A 18 12.31 -7.13 43.77
CA PHE A 18 10.94 -7.61 43.68
C PHE A 18 10.90 -9.04 43.14
N THR A 19 10.00 -9.86 43.70
CA THR A 19 9.65 -11.16 43.12
C THR A 19 8.95 -10.96 41.77
N PRO A 20 8.97 -11.96 40.86
CA PRO A 20 8.31 -11.83 39.56
C PRO A 20 6.84 -11.39 39.64
N GLY A 21 6.10 -11.89 40.63
CA GLY A 21 4.71 -11.51 40.87
C GLY A 21 4.53 -10.08 41.39
N GLU A 22 5.45 -9.59 42.24
CA GLU A 22 5.43 -8.19 42.66
C GLU A 22 5.82 -7.25 41.50
N SER A 23 6.80 -7.63 40.69
CA SER A 23 7.25 -6.86 39.52
C SER A 23 6.14 -6.69 38.48
N ASP A 24 5.36 -7.74 38.19
CA ASP A 24 4.18 -7.60 37.30
C ASP A 24 3.07 -6.74 37.93
N ARG A 25 2.86 -6.81 39.26
CA ARG A 25 1.92 -5.90 39.94
C ARG A 25 2.37 -4.45 39.85
N LEU A 26 3.65 -4.16 40.06
CA LEU A 26 4.23 -2.83 39.87
C LEU A 26 4.03 -2.34 38.43
N ARG A 27 4.32 -3.18 37.42
CA ARG A 27 4.07 -2.87 36.01
C ARG A 27 2.59 -2.51 35.77
N LYS A 28 1.65 -3.29 36.31
CA LYS A 28 0.21 -3.00 36.19
C LYS A 28 -0.21 -1.72 36.92
N ALA A 29 0.40 -1.42 38.06
CA ALA A 29 0.15 -0.19 38.81
C ALA A 29 0.64 1.04 38.03
N LEU A 30 1.82 0.93 37.41
CA LEU A 30 2.37 1.94 36.50
C LEU A 30 1.38 2.22 35.35
N SER A 31 0.90 1.20 34.63
CA SER A 31 0.06 1.40 33.44
C SER A 31 -1.40 1.84 33.73
N SER A 32 -1.80 2.03 35.00
CA SER A 32 -3.18 2.35 35.36
C SER A 32 -3.29 3.61 36.21
N ARG A 33 -3.92 4.65 35.67
CA ARG A 33 -4.27 5.87 36.45
C ARG A 33 -5.12 5.58 37.69
N LYS A 34 -5.88 4.48 37.70
CA LYS A 34 -6.74 4.09 38.84
C LYS A 34 -5.95 3.55 40.03
N ARG A 35 -4.67 3.21 39.86
CA ARG A 35 -3.81 2.58 40.86
C ARG A 35 -2.71 3.51 41.39
N ALA A 36 -2.91 4.82 41.27
CA ALA A 36 -2.00 5.82 41.81
C ALA A 36 -1.67 5.64 43.31
N PRO A 37 -2.64 5.26 44.18
CA PRO A 37 -2.32 4.99 45.60
C PRO A 37 -1.37 3.79 45.78
N GLU A 38 -1.64 2.68 45.08
CA GLU A 38 -0.78 1.47 45.11
C GLU A 38 0.64 1.77 44.61
N LEU A 39 0.77 2.64 43.60
CA LEU A 39 2.07 3.01 43.04
C LEU A 39 2.99 3.70 44.05
N LEU A 40 2.44 4.51 44.96
CA LEU A 40 3.22 5.20 46.00
C LEU A 40 3.81 4.20 47.02
N GLU A 41 3.07 3.14 47.33
CA GLU A 41 3.55 2.04 48.17
C GLU A 41 4.73 1.32 47.50
N TYR A 42 4.59 0.98 46.21
CA TYR A 42 5.67 0.36 45.45
C TYR A 42 6.89 1.28 45.30
N LYS A 43 6.70 2.60 45.18
CA LYS A 43 7.79 3.59 45.15
C LYS A 43 8.62 3.53 46.43
N THR A 44 7.94 3.61 47.56
CA THR A 44 8.58 3.56 48.88
C THR A 44 9.33 2.24 49.07
N LEU A 45 8.69 1.13 48.67
CA LEU A 45 9.27 -0.21 48.77
C LEU A 45 10.50 -0.37 47.86
N PHE A 46 10.44 0.14 46.62
CA PHE A 46 11.54 0.13 45.66
C PHE A 46 12.75 0.89 46.21
N LEU A 47 12.58 2.13 46.69
CA LEU A 47 13.69 2.93 47.23
C LEU A 47 14.36 2.24 48.42
N LYS A 48 13.58 1.71 49.36
CA LYS A 48 14.09 1.00 50.53
C LYS A 48 14.88 -0.25 50.14
N ARG A 49 14.37 -1.06 49.21
CA ARG A 49 15.03 -2.30 48.76
C ARG A 49 16.26 -2.00 47.89
N ALA A 50 16.21 -0.98 47.04
CA ALA A 50 17.33 -0.52 46.23
C ALA A 50 18.51 -0.03 47.09
N GLN A 51 18.24 0.76 48.14
CA GLN A 51 19.26 1.19 49.10
C GLN A 51 19.92 -0.01 49.81
N LYS A 52 19.14 -1.00 50.24
CA LYS A 52 19.68 -2.24 50.84
C LYS A 52 20.59 -3.02 49.89
N ARG A 53 20.45 -2.82 48.59
CA ARG A 53 21.29 -3.40 47.53
C ARG A 53 22.47 -2.51 47.14
N GLY A 54 22.72 -1.43 47.88
CA GLY A 54 23.86 -0.53 47.66
C GLY A 54 23.62 0.56 46.60
N ILE A 55 22.37 0.74 46.14
CA ILE A 55 22.05 1.81 45.19
C ILE A 55 21.84 3.12 45.96
N PRO A 56 22.58 4.20 45.65
CA PRO A 56 22.36 5.50 46.28
C PRO A 56 20.92 5.99 46.12
N GLU A 57 20.41 6.66 47.14
CA GLU A 57 19.00 7.09 47.16
C GLU A 57 18.61 7.94 45.96
N GLU A 58 19.45 8.91 45.59
CA GLU A 58 19.21 9.80 44.45
C GLU A 58 19.17 9.03 43.12
N THR A 59 20.03 8.02 42.97
CA THR A 59 20.02 7.13 41.81
C THR A 59 18.75 6.29 41.78
N ALA A 60 18.33 5.72 42.91
CA ALA A 60 17.10 4.94 43.01
C ALA A 60 15.84 5.77 42.71
N LYS A 61 15.79 7.03 43.20
CA LYS A 61 14.72 7.99 42.86
C LYS A 61 14.68 8.28 41.37
N THR A 62 15.84 8.52 40.76
CA THR A 62 15.94 8.79 39.32
C THR A 62 15.44 7.60 38.50
N ILE A 63 15.85 6.38 38.84
CA ILE A 63 15.38 5.15 38.18
C ILE A 63 13.87 5.00 38.31
N PHE A 64 13.32 5.16 39.51
CA PHE A 64 11.88 5.01 39.72
C PHE A 64 11.07 6.08 38.98
N ASN A 65 11.52 7.34 39.00
CA ASN A 65 10.88 8.41 38.24
C ASN A 65 10.91 8.13 36.73
N THR A 66 11.98 7.49 36.24
CA THR A 66 12.07 7.04 34.84
C THR A 66 11.02 5.96 34.54
N LEU A 67 10.84 4.98 35.43
CA LEU A 67 9.77 3.96 35.31
C LEU A 67 8.38 4.60 35.31
N GLU A 68 8.13 5.55 36.21
CA GLU A 68 6.87 6.28 36.35
C GLU A 68 6.53 7.11 35.11
N SER A 69 7.52 7.80 34.54
CA SER A 69 7.35 8.60 33.31
C SER A 69 6.96 7.76 32.09
N PHE A 70 7.37 6.49 32.04
CA PHE A 70 7.21 5.62 30.89
C PHE A 70 5.92 4.76 30.94
N ALA A 71 5.31 4.70 32.11
CA ALA A 71 4.20 3.82 32.44
C ALA A 71 2.99 3.86 31.47
N GLY A 72 2.77 4.98 30.78
CA GLY A 72 1.71 5.17 29.79
C GLY A 72 2.03 4.73 28.36
N TYR A 73 3.29 4.40 28.05
CA TYR A 73 3.77 4.11 26.68
C TYR A 73 4.48 2.75 26.55
N GLY A 74 4.52 1.96 27.63
CA GLY A 74 5.18 0.65 27.63
C GLY A 74 4.52 -0.38 26.72
N PHE A 75 5.31 -0.94 25.81
CA PHE A 75 4.85 -1.95 24.85
C PHE A 75 5.26 -3.36 25.29
N CYS A 76 4.53 -4.39 24.88
CA CYS A 76 4.90 -5.79 25.16
C CYS A 76 5.98 -6.25 24.17
N GLU A 77 7.14 -6.66 24.67
CA GLU A 77 8.28 -7.07 23.87
C GLU A 77 7.97 -8.29 23.00
N ALA A 78 7.34 -9.33 23.57
CA ALA A 78 7.01 -10.54 22.83
C ALA A 78 6.07 -10.25 21.64
N HIS A 79 5.12 -9.33 21.84
CA HIS A 79 4.23 -8.87 20.78
C HIS A 79 4.98 -8.03 19.75
N ALA A 80 5.87 -7.12 20.16
CA ALA A 80 6.70 -6.36 19.22
C ALA A 80 7.59 -7.28 18.38
N ALA A 81 8.21 -8.28 18.99
CA ALA A 81 9.13 -9.19 18.33
C ALA A 81 8.45 -10.02 17.22
N SER A 82 7.22 -10.47 17.42
CA SER A 82 6.48 -11.25 16.39
C SER A 82 6.15 -10.41 15.15
N PHE A 83 5.72 -9.16 15.34
CA PHE A 83 5.50 -8.22 14.24
C PHE A 83 6.80 -7.79 13.56
N ALA A 84 7.86 -7.53 14.34
CA ALA A 84 9.18 -7.19 13.81
C ALA A 84 9.74 -8.31 12.92
N GLN A 85 9.56 -9.57 13.31
CA GLN A 85 9.97 -10.71 12.49
C GLN A 85 9.22 -10.74 11.15
N THR A 86 7.93 -10.41 11.15
CA THR A 86 7.12 -10.34 9.92
C THR A 86 7.59 -9.21 9.03
N ALA A 87 7.78 -8.00 9.59
CA ALA A 87 8.28 -6.84 8.87
C ALA A 87 9.69 -7.08 8.29
N TYR A 88 10.57 -7.76 9.03
CA TYR A 88 11.90 -8.10 8.54
C TYR A 88 11.83 -9.11 7.37
N LYS A 89 11.01 -10.16 7.50
CA LYS A 89 10.82 -11.15 6.43
C LYS A 89 10.26 -10.51 5.16
N THR A 90 9.27 -9.62 5.27
CA THR A 90 8.71 -8.92 4.10
C THR A 90 9.71 -7.96 3.47
N ALA A 91 10.47 -7.21 4.27
CA ALA A 91 11.54 -6.35 3.76
C ALA A 91 12.66 -7.14 3.07
N TYR A 92 13.06 -8.29 3.64
CA TYR A 92 14.03 -9.19 3.05
C TYR A 92 13.55 -9.72 1.69
N LEU A 93 12.30 -10.20 1.60
CA LEU A 93 11.73 -10.67 0.34
C LEU A 93 11.64 -9.55 -0.71
N ARG A 94 11.21 -8.35 -0.34
CA ARG A 94 11.18 -7.21 -1.26
C ARG A 94 12.59 -6.82 -1.75
N CYS A 95 13.60 -6.91 -0.89
CA CYS A 95 14.99 -6.55 -1.23
C CYS A 95 15.65 -7.59 -2.15
N HIS A 96 15.49 -8.88 -1.85
CA HIS A 96 16.23 -9.96 -2.51
C HIS A 96 15.44 -10.71 -3.58
N TYR A 97 14.10 -10.70 -3.51
CA TYR A 97 13.19 -11.40 -4.42
C TYR A 97 11.98 -10.52 -4.79
N PRO A 98 12.20 -9.30 -5.34
CA PRO A 98 11.13 -8.33 -5.57
C PRO A 98 10.06 -8.86 -6.54
N ALA A 99 10.46 -9.55 -7.62
CA ALA A 99 9.53 -10.06 -8.60
C ALA A 99 8.57 -11.10 -8.00
N GLU A 100 9.10 -12.06 -7.24
CA GLU A 100 8.36 -13.09 -6.54
C GLU A 100 7.46 -12.49 -5.46
N PHE A 101 7.97 -11.51 -4.71
CA PHE A 101 7.24 -10.79 -3.67
C PHE A 101 6.00 -10.07 -4.23
N PHE A 102 6.16 -9.24 -5.28
CA PHE A 102 5.04 -8.51 -5.87
C PHE A 102 4.06 -9.45 -6.59
N ALA A 103 4.55 -10.50 -7.26
CA ALA A 103 3.68 -11.53 -7.84
C ALA A 103 2.82 -12.22 -6.77
N ALA A 104 3.40 -12.55 -5.62
CA ALA A 104 2.67 -13.13 -4.51
C ALA A 104 1.59 -12.18 -3.96
N ILE A 105 1.89 -10.87 -3.84
CA ILE A 105 0.87 -9.87 -3.44
C ILE A 105 -0.26 -9.81 -4.47
N LEU A 106 0.04 -9.74 -5.76
CA LEU A 106 -0.96 -9.69 -6.83
C LEU A 106 -1.88 -10.91 -6.81
N ASN A 107 -1.35 -12.11 -6.56
CA ASN A 107 -2.15 -13.33 -6.46
C ASN A 107 -3.06 -13.39 -5.22
N ASN A 108 -2.77 -12.60 -4.19
CA ASN A 108 -3.52 -12.58 -2.93
C ASN A 108 -4.45 -11.36 -2.79
N GLN A 109 -4.65 -10.58 -3.85
CA GLN A 109 -5.63 -9.49 -3.85
C GLN A 109 -7.06 -10.05 -3.64
N PRO A 110 -7.93 -9.35 -2.87
CA PRO A 110 -7.80 -7.99 -2.36
C PRO A 110 -7.24 -7.88 -0.92
N LEU A 111 -6.45 -8.86 -0.44
CA LEU A 111 -5.96 -8.87 0.96
C LEU A 111 -4.96 -7.73 1.29
N GLY A 112 -4.65 -6.83 0.35
CA GLY A 112 -3.68 -5.75 0.50
C GLY A 112 -4.30 -4.36 0.67
N TYR A 113 -3.53 -3.44 1.26
CA TYR A 113 -3.92 -2.02 1.39
C TYR A 113 -3.98 -1.29 0.04
N TYR A 114 -3.03 -1.59 -0.85
CA TYR A 114 -2.89 -0.93 -2.15
C TYR A 114 -3.57 -1.73 -3.28
N PRO A 115 -4.21 -1.05 -4.25
CA PRO A 115 -4.84 -1.71 -5.39
C PRO A 115 -3.81 -2.38 -6.31
N PRO A 116 -4.22 -3.35 -7.16
CA PRO A 116 -3.31 -4.08 -8.06
C PRO A 116 -2.44 -3.17 -8.94
N GLN A 117 -3.02 -2.08 -9.46
CA GLN A 117 -2.31 -1.07 -10.25
C GLN A 117 -1.11 -0.48 -9.49
N SER A 118 -1.31 0.00 -8.25
CA SER A 118 -0.23 0.58 -7.44
C SER A 118 0.85 -0.44 -7.09
N VAL A 119 0.46 -1.68 -6.79
CA VAL A 119 1.42 -2.79 -6.54
C VAL A 119 2.28 -3.05 -7.78
N LEU A 120 1.68 -3.04 -8.97
CA LEU A 120 2.39 -3.24 -10.24
C LEU A 120 3.36 -2.09 -10.53
N TRP A 121 2.96 -0.85 -10.26
CA TRP A 121 3.82 0.33 -10.46
C TRP A 121 4.95 0.42 -9.47
N GLU A 122 4.72 0.06 -8.21
CA GLU A 122 5.80 -0.06 -7.22
C GLU A 122 6.82 -1.14 -7.62
N ALA A 123 6.36 -2.26 -8.19
CA ALA A 123 7.27 -3.27 -8.74
C ALA A 123 8.15 -2.69 -9.87
N LYS A 124 7.57 -1.91 -10.79
CA LYS A 124 8.33 -1.20 -11.83
C LYS A 124 9.32 -0.20 -11.23
N HIS A 125 8.94 0.52 -10.18
CA HIS A 125 9.85 1.47 -9.50
C HIS A 125 11.00 0.77 -8.79
N CYS A 126 10.79 -0.45 -8.31
CA CYS A 126 11.84 -1.34 -7.81
C CYS A 126 12.72 -1.95 -8.94
N GLY A 127 12.47 -1.61 -10.20
CA GLY A 127 13.25 -2.11 -11.35
C GLY A 127 12.83 -3.48 -11.86
N VAL A 128 11.67 -4.00 -11.42
CA VAL A 128 11.11 -5.26 -11.91
C VAL A 128 10.46 -5.03 -13.27
N LYS A 129 10.76 -5.89 -14.26
CA LYS A 129 10.12 -5.80 -15.58
C LYS A 129 8.77 -6.50 -15.56
N ILE A 130 7.77 -5.90 -16.20
CA ILE A 130 6.44 -6.51 -16.33
C ILE A 130 6.31 -7.11 -17.72
N VAL A 131 6.07 -8.42 -17.78
CA VAL A 131 5.77 -9.14 -19.01
C VAL A 131 4.25 -9.15 -19.19
N PRO A 132 3.71 -8.56 -20.29
CA PRO A 132 2.28 -8.47 -20.53
C PRO A 132 1.65 -9.86 -20.70
N LEU A 133 0.32 -9.90 -20.63
CA LEU A 133 -0.42 -11.14 -20.85
C LEU A 133 -0.22 -11.65 -22.28
N ASN A 134 -0.10 -12.97 -22.40
CA ASN A 134 -0.07 -13.66 -23.68
C ASN A 134 -0.69 -15.04 -23.51
N ILE A 135 -1.67 -15.38 -24.35
CA ILE A 135 -2.44 -16.62 -24.25
C ILE A 135 -1.57 -17.87 -24.35
N ASN A 136 -0.41 -17.81 -25.00
CA ASN A 136 0.50 -18.93 -25.21
C ASN A 136 1.58 -19.05 -24.14
N SER A 137 2.02 -17.95 -23.52
CA SER A 137 3.13 -17.98 -22.56
C SER A 137 2.76 -17.61 -21.13
N SER A 138 1.66 -16.90 -20.87
CA SER A 138 1.29 -16.48 -19.52
C SER A 138 0.94 -17.68 -18.63
N PRO A 139 1.41 -17.73 -17.38
CA PRO A 139 0.97 -18.73 -16.41
C PRO A 139 -0.51 -18.53 -16.01
N ILE A 140 -1.07 -19.49 -15.26
CA ILE A 140 -2.40 -19.33 -14.63
C ILE A 140 -2.32 -18.22 -13.57
N GLU A 141 -1.48 -18.40 -12.56
CA GLU A 141 -1.21 -17.38 -11.53
C GLU A 141 -0.02 -16.53 -11.90
N THR A 142 0.01 -15.28 -11.45
CA THR A 142 1.13 -14.37 -11.71
C THR A 142 2.42 -14.96 -11.11
N LYS A 143 3.51 -14.95 -11.87
CA LYS A 143 4.80 -15.50 -11.42
C LYS A 143 5.89 -14.46 -11.49
N GLY A 144 6.65 -14.34 -10.41
CA GLY A 144 7.93 -13.64 -10.40
C GLY A 144 9.06 -14.61 -10.72
N LYS A 145 9.98 -14.22 -11.60
CA LYS A 145 11.22 -14.95 -11.89
C LYS A 145 12.22 -14.03 -12.61
N ASP A 146 13.51 -14.15 -12.30
CA ASP A 146 14.61 -13.45 -13.00
C ASP A 146 14.40 -11.92 -13.07
N ASN A 147 13.90 -11.31 -11.98
CA ASN A 147 13.52 -9.90 -11.89
C ASN A 147 12.43 -9.47 -12.91
N GLN A 148 11.56 -10.39 -13.28
CA GLN A 148 10.41 -10.17 -14.16
C GLN A 148 9.13 -10.73 -13.54
N ILE A 149 8.02 -10.02 -13.75
CA ILE A 149 6.68 -10.48 -13.39
C ILE A 149 5.96 -10.90 -14.66
N TYR A 150 5.63 -12.19 -14.75
CA TYR A 150 4.77 -12.76 -15.77
C TYR A 150 3.33 -12.71 -15.28
N LEU A 151 2.53 -11.80 -15.84
CA LEU A 151 1.12 -11.68 -15.49
C LEU A 151 0.37 -12.99 -15.75
N GLY A 152 -0.43 -13.42 -14.78
CA GLY A 152 -1.22 -14.63 -14.85
C GLY A 152 -2.59 -14.40 -15.48
N LEU A 153 -3.08 -15.37 -16.25
CA LEU A 153 -4.42 -15.31 -16.85
C LEU A 153 -5.55 -15.25 -15.81
N LYS A 154 -5.31 -15.72 -14.58
CA LYS A 154 -6.26 -15.66 -13.44
C LYS A 154 -6.61 -14.22 -13.04
N LEU A 155 -5.79 -13.21 -13.43
CA LEU A 155 -6.13 -11.80 -13.24
C LEU A 155 -7.42 -11.40 -13.99
N ILE A 156 -7.76 -12.11 -15.07
CA ILE A 156 -9.01 -11.92 -15.80
C ILE A 156 -10.12 -12.64 -15.02
N LYS A 157 -10.74 -11.92 -14.08
CA LYS A 157 -11.72 -12.46 -13.10
C LYS A 157 -12.89 -13.24 -13.71
N SER A 158 -13.21 -12.98 -14.98
CA SER A 158 -14.30 -13.66 -15.68
C SER A 158 -13.96 -15.09 -16.11
N LEU A 159 -12.70 -15.54 -16.07
CA LEU A 159 -12.29 -16.88 -16.52
C LEU A 159 -12.30 -17.88 -15.35
N SER A 160 -12.93 -19.04 -15.56
CA SER A 160 -12.93 -20.12 -14.56
C SER A 160 -11.61 -20.88 -14.55
N THR A 161 -11.23 -21.46 -13.41
CA THR A 161 -10.05 -22.32 -13.29
C THR A 161 -10.05 -23.45 -14.32
N THR A 162 -11.20 -24.09 -14.54
CA THR A 162 -11.38 -25.16 -15.53
C THR A 162 -11.07 -24.70 -16.96
N LEU A 163 -11.48 -23.48 -17.32
CA LEU A 163 -11.19 -22.90 -18.62
C LEU A 163 -9.70 -22.56 -18.75
N LEU A 164 -9.09 -22.01 -17.68
CA LEU A 164 -7.66 -21.72 -17.65
C LEU A 164 -6.83 -22.98 -17.85
N GLU A 165 -7.14 -24.07 -17.14
CA GLU A 165 -6.48 -25.37 -17.31
C GLU A 165 -6.63 -25.89 -18.75
N LYS A 166 -7.84 -25.81 -19.32
CA LYS A 166 -8.07 -26.18 -20.72
C LYS A 166 -7.24 -25.33 -21.69
N ILE A 167 -7.12 -24.03 -21.45
CA ILE A 167 -6.25 -23.13 -22.22
C ILE A 167 -4.80 -23.63 -22.13
N ILE A 168 -4.26 -23.90 -20.93
CA ILE A 168 -2.88 -24.37 -20.77
C ILE A 168 -2.63 -25.67 -21.56
N CYS A 169 -3.54 -26.63 -21.45
CA CYS A 169 -3.39 -27.95 -22.07
C CYS A 169 -3.45 -27.93 -23.61
N ASN A 170 -4.08 -26.92 -24.22
CA ASN A 170 -4.27 -26.85 -25.67
C ASN A 170 -3.31 -25.87 -26.37
N ARG A 171 -2.35 -25.29 -25.65
CA ARG A 171 -1.29 -24.45 -26.23
C ARG A 171 -0.34 -25.25 -27.13
N PRO A 172 0.29 -24.62 -28.14
CA PRO A 172 0.14 -23.21 -28.53
C PRO A 172 -0.98 -23.00 -29.54
N PHE A 173 -1.64 -21.85 -29.44
CA PHE A 173 -2.65 -21.35 -30.38
C PHE A 173 -2.00 -20.42 -31.41
N LYS A 174 -2.49 -20.44 -32.64
CA LYS A 174 -2.01 -19.60 -33.76
C LYS A 174 -2.99 -18.50 -34.14
N SER A 175 -4.29 -18.69 -33.88
CA SER A 175 -5.34 -17.74 -34.25
C SER A 175 -6.60 -17.90 -33.38
N LEU A 176 -7.60 -17.03 -33.59
CA LEU A 176 -8.89 -17.13 -32.91
C LEU A 176 -9.66 -18.42 -33.22
N THR A 177 -9.47 -19.03 -34.39
CA THR A 177 -10.18 -20.27 -34.74
C THR A 177 -9.75 -21.45 -33.89
N ASP A 178 -8.54 -21.41 -33.32
CA ASP A 178 -8.04 -22.45 -32.41
C ASP A 178 -8.68 -22.37 -31.02
N LEU A 179 -9.47 -21.32 -30.76
CA LEU A 179 -10.16 -21.04 -29.51
C LEU A 179 -11.68 -21.24 -29.59
N ASP A 180 -12.15 -22.04 -30.56
CA ASP A 180 -13.57 -22.35 -30.79
C ASP A 180 -14.30 -22.92 -29.56
N PHE A 181 -13.57 -23.57 -28.66
CA PHE A 181 -14.08 -24.08 -27.40
C PHE A 181 -14.33 -23.00 -26.32
N ILE A 182 -13.98 -21.74 -26.58
CA ILE A 182 -14.18 -20.60 -25.69
C ILE A 182 -15.32 -19.73 -26.24
N SER A 183 -16.33 -19.45 -25.41
CA SER A 183 -17.44 -18.61 -25.85
C SER A 183 -17.01 -17.14 -26.09
N PRO A 184 -17.68 -16.40 -27.00
CA PRO A 184 -17.36 -14.99 -27.28
C PRO A 184 -17.31 -14.08 -26.03
N ASN A 185 -18.19 -14.35 -25.05
CA ASN A 185 -18.21 -13.66 -23.76
C ASN A 185 -16.93 -13.84 -22.94
N LYS A 186 -16.22 -14.96 -23.09
CA LYS A 186 -14.95 -15.25 -22.41
C LYS A 186 -13.74 -14.88 -23.26
N LEU A 187 -13.88 -14.83 -24.59
CA LEU A 187 -12.87 -14.29 -25.50
C LEU A 187 -12.75 -12.76 -25.37
N SER A 188 -13.85 -12.04 -25.16
CA SER A 188 -13.82 -10.57 -25.09
C SER A 188 -12.84 -10.06 -24.00
N PRO A 189 -12.86 -10.55 -22.76
CA PRO A 189 -11.86 -10.16 -21.74
C PRO A 189 -10.42 -10.55 -22.08
N LEU A 190 -10.20 -11.68 -22.77
CA LEU A 190 -8.87 -12.09 -23.25
C LEU A 190 -8.34 -11.12 -24.32
N ILE A 191 -9.21 -10.64 -25.21
CA ILE A 191 -8.85 -9.62 -26.20
C ILE A 191 -8.58 -8.28 -25.50
N LEU A 192 -9.51 -7.81 -24.68
CA LEU A 192 -9.44 -6.50 -24.03
C LEU A 192 -8.24 -6.36 -23.09
N SER A 193 -7.80 -7.45 -22.44
CA SER A 193 -6.62 -7.50 -21.57
C SER A 193 -5.28 -7.52 -22.32
N GLY A 194 -5.31 -7.72 -23.64
CA GLY A 194 -4.11 -7.89 -24.46
C GLY A 194 -3.54 -9.30 -24.51
N ALA A 195 -4.19 -10.28 -23.88
CA ALA A 195 -3.72 -11.66 -23.90
C ALA A 195 -3.67 -12.25 -25.32
N LEU A 196 -4.47 -11.71 -26.26
CA LEU A 196 -4.53 -12.13 -27.66
C LEU A 196 -3.80 -11.18 -28.65
N ASP A 197 -3.01 -10.22 -28.15
CA ASP A 197 -2.27 -9.26 -29.00
C ASP A 197 -1.23 -9.96 -29.91
N CYS A 198 -0.91 -11.24 -29.65
CA CYS A 198 -0.07 -12.04 -30.53
C CYS A 198 -0.75 -12.48 -31.85
N PHE A 199 -2.08 -12.42 -31.94
CA PHE A 199 -2.81 -12.79 -33.16
C PHE A 199 -3.07 -11.60 -34.07
N SER A 200 -3.22 -10.40 -33.49
CA SER A 200 -3.46 -9.17 -34.24
C SER A 200 -2.98 -7.97 -33.45
N LYS A 201 -2.51 -6.94 -34.16
CA LYS A 201 -2.20 -5.64 -33.57
C LYS A 201 -3.46 -4.84 -33.19
N SER A 202 -4.62 -5.24 -33.72
CA SER A 202 -5.90 -4.56 -33.54
C SER A 202 -6.83 -5.39 -32.66
N ARG A 203 -7.04 -4.95 -31.41
CA ARG A 203 -8.00 -5.60 -30.49
C ARG A 203 -9.43 -5.44 -30.98
N ARG A 204 -9.76 -4.32 -31.63
CA ARG A 204 -11.08 -4.09 -32.21
C ARG A 204 -11.39 -5.06 -33.36
N SER A 205 -10.40 -5.39 -34.18
CA SER A 205 -10.56 -6.39 -35.24
C SER A 205 -10.87 -7.78 -34.67
N LEU A 206 -10.16 -8.19 -33.62
CA LEU A 206 -10.45 -9.47 -32.94
C LEU A 206 -11.85 -9.49 -32.30
N LEU A 207 -12.32 -8.36 -31.75
CA LEU A 207 -13.69 -8.26 -31.23
C LEU A 207 -14.74 -8.35 -32.34
N TRP A 208 -14.45 -7.82 -33.53
CA TRP A 208 -15.35 -7.95 -34.66
C TRP A 208 -15.50 -9.41 -35.09
N GLU A 209 -14.38 -10.14 -35.21
CA GLU A 209 -14.38 -11.56 -35.61
C GLU A 209 -15.26 -12.44 -34.71
N ILE A 210 -15.40 -12.11 -33.42
CA ILE A 210 -16.21 -12.89 -32.47
C ILE A 210 -17.69 -12.44 -32.37
N TRP A 211 -18.03 -11.22 -32.78
CA TRP A 211 -19.36 -10.62 -32.58
C TRP A 211 -20.09 -10.28 -33.88
N ASP A 212 -19.41 -10.31 -35.02
CA ASP A 212 -19.95 -9.95 -36.35
C ASP A 212 -20.63 -8.57 -36.40
N THR A 213 -20.12 -7.61 -35.61
CA THR A 213 -20.60 -6.22 -35.55
C THR A 213 -19.87 -5.29 -36.52
N PRO A 214 -20.54 -4.35 -37.22
CA PRO A 214 -19.90 -3.57 -38.28
C PRO A 214 -18.62 -2.86 -37.80
N PRO A 215 -17.50 -2.94 -38.56
CA PRO A 215 -16.22 -2.45 -38.09
C PRO A 215 -16.25 -0.92 -37.98
N ILE A 216 -16.02 -0.41 -36.77
CA ILE A 216 -15.62 0.99 -36.59
C ILE A 216 -14.17 1.09 -37.05
N PRO A 217 -13.83 1.96 -38.02
CA PRO A 217 -12.46 2.10 -38.51
C PRO A 217 -11.45 2.40 -37.38
N GLY A 218 -10.25 1.83 -37.51
CA GLY A 218 -9.15 2.00 -36.55
C GLY A 218 -9.26 1.10 -35.31
N ASP A 219 -8.16 0.97 -34.57
CA ASP A 219 -8.14 0.26 -33.28
C ASP A 219 -8.36 1.22 -32.11
N PHE A 220 -8.41 0.67 -30.89
CA PHE A 220 -8.47 1.47 -29.67
C PHE A 220 -7.27 2.41 -29.51
N SER A 221 -7.55 3.66 -29.14
CA SER A 221 -6.50 4.60 -28.72
C SER A 221 -5.76 4.08 -27.47
N PRO A 222 -4.55 4.60 -27.15
CA PRO A 222 -3.85 4.21 -25.92
C PRO A 222 -4.70 4.39 -24.64
N TRP A 223 -5.49 5.46 -24.56
CA TRP A 223 -6.43 5.70 -23.46
C TRP A 223 -7.54 4.66 -23.43
N GLU A 224 -8.13 4.37 -24.59
CA GLU A 224 -9.16 3.36 -24.72
C GLU A 224 -8.66 1.95 -24.32
N ARG A 225 -7.43 1.59 -24.69
CA ARG A 225 -6.78 0.35 -24.27
C ARG A 225 -6.57 0.32 -22.76
N PHE A 226 -6.05 1.40 -22.19
CA PHE A 226 -5.85 1.53 -20.74
C PHE A 226 -7.17 1.32 -19.97
N LEU A 227 -8.25 2.00 -20.35
CA LEU A 227 -9.55 1.84 -19.70
C LEU A 227 -10.07 0.39 -19.76
N ARG A 228 -9.88 -0.28 -20.89
CA ARG A 228 -10.31 -1.67 -21.09
C ARG A 228 -9.47 -2.65 -20.26
N GLU A 229 -8.16 -2.42 -20.16
CA GLU A 229 -7.27 -3.20 -19.30
C GLU A 229 -7.66 -3.03 -17.82
N ILE A 230 -7.84 -1.80 -17.35
CA ILE A 230 -8.32 -1.52 -15.99
C ILE A 230 -9.65 -2.22 -15.74
N MET A 231 -10.59 -2.16 -16.68
CA MET A 231 -11.92 -2.79 -16.54
C MET A 231 -11.84 -4.32 -16.38
N VAL A 232 -10.91 -5.00 -17.05
CA VAL A 232 -10.86 -6.48 -17.06
C VAL A 232 -9.78 -7.07 -16.15
N LEU A 233 -8.77 -6.29 -15.74
CA LEU A 233 -7.63 -6.73 -14.92
C LEU A 233 -7.50 -5.99 -13.58
N ASP A 234 -8.19 -4.86 -13.39
CA ASP A 234 -7.93 -3.87 -12.34
C ASP A 234 -6.51 -3.28 -12.34
N LEU A 235 -5.77 -3.47 -13.45
CA LEU A 235 -4.44 -2.92 -13.69
C LEU A 235 -4.17 -2.75 -15.19
N SER A 236 -3.17 -1.94 -15.53
CA SER A 236 -2.60 -1.84 -16.87
C SER A 236 -1.08 -2.04 -16.80
N PRO A 237 -0.53 -3.05 -17.53
CA PRO A 237 0.91 -3.26 -17.59
C PRO A 237 1.64 -2.17 -18.37
N SER A 238 0.95 -1.43 -19.23
CA SER A 238 1.59 -0.53 -20.20
C SER A 238 1.71 0.90 -19.70
N SER A 239 0.70 1.41 -19.01
CA SER A 239 0.62 2.85 -18.71
C SER A 239 0.01 3.14 -17.34
N HIS A 240 0.44 4.24 -16.74
CA HIS A 240 -0.18 4.82 -15.56
C HIS A 240 -1.23 5.84 -16.00
N ILE A 241 -2.31 5.99 -15.25
CA ILE A 241 -3.40 6.92 -15.60
C ILE A 241 -2.89 8.36 -15.77
N LEU A 242 -1.96 8.81 -14.92
CA LEU A 242 -1.42 10.17 -14.98
C LEU A 242 -0.63 10.47 -16.25
N GLU A 243 -0.08 9.46 -16.93
CA GLU A 243 0.65 9.69 -18.19
C GLU A 243 -0.24 10.35 -19.25
N PHE A 244 -1.53 10.00 -19.28
CA PHE A 244 -2.51 10.59 -20.21
C PHE A 244 -2.89 12.03 -19.87
N TYR A 245 -2.71 12.44 -18.61
CA TYR A 245 -3.00 13.81 -18.16
C TYR A 245 -1.79 14.74 -18.32
N ARG A 246 -0.56 14.21 -18.34
CA ARG A 246 0.67 15.03 -18.41
C ARG A 246 0.66 16.11 -19.52
N PRO A 247 0.17 15.84 -20.75
CA PRO A 247 0.13 16.86 -21.81
C PRO A 247 -0.78 18.05 -21.50
N ASP A 248 -1.84 17.83 -20.71
CA ASP A 248 -2.83 18.86 -20.33
C ASP A 248 -2.44 19.64 -19.07
N LEU A 249 -1.42 19.16 -18.33
CA LEU A 249 -1.03 19.71 -17.05
C LEU A 249 -0.02 20.86 -17.20
N PRO A 250 -0.07 21.90 -16.34
CA PRO A 250 0.94 22.94 -16.30
C PRO A 250 2.35 22.36 -16.08
N SER A 251 3.37 22.98 -16.68
CA SER A 251 4.77 22.55 -16.52
C SER A 251 5.30 22.65 -15.09
N SER A 252 4.61 23.40 -14.22
CA SER A 252 4.90 23.51 -12.78
C SER A 252 4.42 22.32 -11.96
N VAL A 253 3.61 21.41 -12.53
CA VAL A 253 3.15 20.21 -11.83
C VAL A 253 4.33 19.25 -11.65
N LEU A 254 4.70 19.03 -10.40
CA LEU A 254 5.80 18.14 -10.05
C LEU A 254 5.41 16.67 -10.19
N LYS A 255 6.41 15.82 -10.43
CA LYS A 255 6.28 14.38 -10.26
C LYS A 255 6.53 13.98 -8.80
N ALA A 256 6.02 12.85 -8.34
CA ALA A 256 6.11 12.43 -6.93
C ALA A 256 7.57 12.41 -6.43
N LYS A 257 8.49 11.86 -7.22
CA LYS A 257 9.94 11.85 -6.89
C LYS A 257 10.55 13.24 -6.70
N GLN A 258 10.02 14.26 -7.37
CA GLN A 258 10.46 15.65 -7.24
C GLN A 258 9.75 16.34 -6.06
N ALA A 259 8.43 16.13 -5.93
CA ALA A 259 7.63 16.67 -4.84
C ALA A 259 8.18 16.26 -3.47
N LEU A 260 8.53 14.98 -3.30
CA LEU A 260 9.12 14.43 -2.06
C LEU A 260 10.47 15.04 -1.67
N LYS A 261 11.13 15.78 -2.56
CA LYS A 261 12.42 16.46 -2.31
C LYS A 261 12.27 17.98 -2.22
N THR A 262 11.08 18.50 -2.47
CA THR A 262 10.80 19.93 -2.55
C THR A 262 10.28 20.42 -1.20
N SER A 263 10.77 21.56 -0.74
CA SER A 263 10.24 22.26 0.43
C SER A 263 9.36 23.44 0.01
N GLY A 264 8.34 23.74 0.81
CA GLY A 264 7.43 24.86 0.53
C GLY A 264 6.25 24.46 -0.36
N SER A 265 5.68 25.45 -1.05
CA SER A 265 4.48 25.27 -1.87
C SER A 265 4.76 24.51 -3.16
N ILE A 266 3.93 23.52 -3.46
CA ILE A 266 4.01 22.71 -4.67
C ILE A 266 2.66 22.61 -5.39
N LEU A 267 2.72 22.25 -6.65
CA LEU A 267 1.59 21.78 -7.44
C LEU A 267 1.85 20.32 -7.84
N PHE A 268 0.87 19.44 -7.59
CA PHE A 268 0.99 18.02 -7.85
C PHE A 268 -0.30 17.47 -8.46
N ALA A 269 -0.20 16.48 -9.35
CA ALA A 269 -1.36 15.79 -9.89
C ALA A 269 -1.18 14.29 -9.73
N GLY A 270 -2.24 13.61 -9.28
CA GLY A 270 -2.17 12.20 -8.95
C GLY A 270 -3.56 11.55 -8.83
N GLN A 271 -3.56 10.22 -8.84
CA GLN A 271 -4.74 9.42 -8.53
C GLN A 271 -4.86 9.30 -7.02
N ILE A 272 -6.07 9.50 -6.51
CA ILE A 272 -6.36 9.46 -5.07
C ILE A 272 -6.58 8.02 -4.63
N LEU A 273 -5.86 7.59 -3.60
CA LEU A 273 -5.92 6.25 -3.03
C LEU A 273 -6.30 6.34 -1.54
N LYS A 274 -7.19 5.45 -1.11
CA LYS A 274 -7.54 5.18 0.30
C LYS A 274 -7.79 6.42 1.18
N PRO A 275 -8.71 7.32 0.81
CA PRO A 275 -9.12 8.38 1.71
C PRO A 275 -9.74 7.81 2.98
N HIS A 276 -9.29 8.31 4.14
CA HIS A 276 -9.84 7.94 5.43
C HIS A 276 -9.91 9.16 6.36
N THR A 277 -10.95 9.17 7.19
CA THR A 277 -11.27 10.27 8.10
C THR A 277 -11.37 9.73 9.52
N PRO A 278 -10.29 9.73 10.31
CA PRO A 278 -10.33 9.26 11.68
C PRO A 278 -11.16 10.22 12.57
N PRO A 279 -11.81 9.70 13.62
CA PRO A 279 -12.55 10.54 14.56
C PRO A 279 -11.60 11.44 15.35
N THR A 280 -11.93 12.73 15.45
CA THR A 280 -11.14 13.73 16.18
C THR A 280 -11.90 14.20 17.41
N LYS A 281 -11.17 14.52 18.50
CA LYS A 281 -11.77 15.01 19.75
C LYS A 281 -12.45 16.38 19.59
N SER A 282 -11.99 17.20 18.66
CA SER A 282 -12.58 18.52 18.35
C SER A 282 -13.82 18.43 17.46
N GLY A 283 -14.11 17.26 16.89
CA GLY A 283 -15.15 17.07 15.88
C GLY A 283 -14.80 17.64 14.50
N GLN A 284 -13.64 18.29 14.34
CA GLN A 284 -13.18 18.80 13.05
C GLN A 284 -12.71 17.66 12.15
N LYS A 285 -13.27 17.56 10.94
CA LYS A 285 -12.88 16.58 9.94
C LYS A 285 -11.43 16.80 9.52
N VAL A 286 -10.66 15.72 9.51
CA VAL A 286 -9.32 15.66 8.91
C VAL A 286 -9.30 14.45 7.99
N VAL A 287 -8.86 14.63 6.76
CA VAL A 287 -8.81 13.56 5.75
C VAL A 287 -7.37 13.24 5.43
N PHE A 288 -7.01 11.97 5.52
CA PHE A 288 -5.71 11.45 5.11
C PHE A 288 -5.91 10.57 3.89
N PHE A 289 -5.07 10.74 2.88
CA PHE A 289 -5.10 9.93 1.67
C PHE A 289 -3.73 9.93 1.00
N VAL A 290 -3.53 9.00 0.09
CA VAL A 290 -2.32 8.93 -0.73
C VAL A 290 -2.67 9.44 -2.12
N MET A 291 -1.77 10.18 -2.76
CA MET A 291 -1.86 10.46 -4.18
C MET A 291 -0.70 9.81 -4.93
N GLU A 292 -1.00 9.17 -6.06
CA GLU A 292 -0.05 8.40 -6.86
C GLU A 292 0.09 8.97 -8.27
N ASP A 293 1.32 9.06 -8.77
CA ASP A 293 1.65 9.29 -10.17
C ASP A 293 2.55 8.17 -10.73
N GLU A 294 2.94 8.27 -12.01
CA GLU A 294 3.77 7.26 -12.67
C GLU A 294 5.19 7.11 -12.07
N THR A 295 5.57 7.95 -11.11
CA THR A 295 6.89 7.97 -10.46
C THR A 295 6.87 7.63 -8.99
N GLY A 296 5.70 7.59 -8.34
CA GLY A 296 5.58 7.18 -6.95
C GLY A 296 4.35 7.78 -6.27
N GLN A 297 4.40 7.78 -4.94
CA GLN A 297 3.30 8.19 -4.09
C GLN A 297 3.69 9.35 -3.17
N ILE A 298 2.73 10.20 -2.83
CA ILE A 298 2.84 11.19 -1.75
C ILE A 298 1.70 11.02 -0.74
N ASP A 299 2.00 11.16 0.54
CA ASP A 299 0.99 11.27 1.58
C ASP A 299 0.39 12.68 1.57
N VAL A 300 -0.93 12.77 1.74
CA VAL A 300 -1.67 14.03 1.73
C VAL A 300 -2.54 14.12 2.97
N THR A 301 -2.44 15.25 3.66
CA THR A 301 -3.32 15.62 4.77
C THR A 301 -4.16 16.82 4.38
N TYR A 302 -5.47 16.70 4.55
CA TYR A 302 -6.42 17.76 4.25
C TYR A 302 -7.28 18.12 5.46
N PHE A 303 -7.32 19.42 5.74
CA PHE A 303 -8.21 20.03 6.72
C PHE A 303 -9.33 20.77 5.96
N PRO A 304 -10.44 20.09 5.64
CA PRO A 304 -11.53 20.68 4.88
C PRO A 304 -12.12 21.92 5.55
N LYS A 305 -12.26 23.00 4.78
CA LYS A 305 -13.03 24.18 5.21
C LYS A 305 -14.52 23.86 5.28
N ASP A 306 -15.01 23.13 4.27
CA ASP A 306 -16.37 22.59 4.23
C ASP A 306 -16.38 21.16 4.75
N GLN A 307 -16.99 20.95 5.91
CA GLN A 307 -17.06 19.64 6.57
C GLN A 307 -17.86 18.60 5.78
N SER A 308 -18.70 19.01 4.81
CA SER A 308 -19.44 18.12 3.92
C SER A 308 -18.60 17.60 2.74
N PHE A 309 -17.47 18.25 2.44
CA PHE A 309 -16.63 17.89 1.32
C PHE A 309 -16.00 16.51 1.52
N ASP A 310 -16.08 15.68 0.48
CA ASP A 310 -15.56 14.33 0.51
C ASP A 310 -14.55 14.05 -0.61
N ILE A 311 -13.52 13.28 -0.26
CA ILE A 311 -12.45 12.91 -1.17
C ILE A 311 -12.82 11.59 -1.84
N LYS A 312 -12.85 11.57 -3.18
CA LYS A 312 -13.27 10.43 -3.98
C LYS A 312 -12.07 9.53 -4.29
N GLU A 313 -12.08 8.31 -3.76
CA GLU A 313 -11.11 7.27 -4.11
C GLU A 313 -11.15 6.98 -5.62
N GLY A 314 -9.98 6.77 -6.23
CA GLY A 314 -9.82 6.49 -7.65
C GLY A 314 -9.88 7.73 -8.55
N GLY A 315 -10.35 8.87 -8.05
CA GLY A 315 -10.38 10.13 -8.79
C GLY A 315 -8.97 10.66 -9.07
N VAL A 316 -8.78 11.30 -10.23
CA VAL A 316 -7.54 12.03 -10.55
C VAL A 316 -7.76 13.50 -10.22
N ALA A 317 -6.82 14.09 -9.49
CA ALA A 317 -6.93 15.48 -9.07
C ALA A 317 -5.60 16.23 -9.22
N LEU A 318 -5.72 17.53 -9.50
CA LEU A 318 -4.67 18.52 -9.35
C LEU A 318 -4.79 19.16 -7.97
N VAL A 319 -3.69 19.18 -7.23
CA VAL A 319 -3.62 19.71 -5.87
C VAL A 319 -2.51 20.73 -5.71
N SER A 320 -2.76 21.73 -4.87
CA SER A 320 -1.73 22.66 -4.38
C SER A 320 -1.70 22.63 -2.86
N GLY A 321 -0.51 22.81 -2.31
CA GLY A 321 -0.30 22.78 -0.88
C GLY A 321 1.16 22.93 -0.52
N LYS A 322 1.48 22.77 0.77
CA LYS A 322 2.85 22.88 1.28
C LYS A 322 3.39 21.52 1.68
N MET A 323 4.59 21.21 1.23
CA MET A 323 5.33 20.03 1.68
C MET A 323 5.86 20.25 3.09
N ASP A 324 5.42 19.41 4.02
CA ASP A 324 5.97 19.30 5.37
C ASP A 324 6.96 18.13 5.44
N HIS A 325 8.17 18.43 5.94
CA HIS A 325 9.27 17.47 6.14
C HIS A 325 9.64 17.32 7.62
N SER A 326 8.82 17.84 8.54
CA SER A 326 9.05 17.72 9.99
C SER A 326 9.07 16.26 10.47
N ARG A 327 8.45 15.36 9.71
CA ARG A 327 8.43 13.90 9.92
C ARG A 327 8.68 13.17 8.60
N ALA A 328 7.77 12.28 8.20
CA ALA A 328 7.74 11.77 6.83
C ALA A 328 7.19 12.87 5.90
N PRO A 329 7.69 12.98 4.64
CA PRO A 329 7.20 13.95 3.68
C PRO A 329 5.68 13.84 3.49
N ASN A 330 4.96 14.93 3.76
CA ASN A 330 3.50 14.97 3.69
C ASN A 330 3.05 16.29 3.08
N LEU A 331 2.10 16.23 2.14
CA LEU A 331 1.51 17.42 1.53
C LEU A 331 0.35 17.92 2.37
N LEU A 332 0.49 19.10 2.95
CA LEU A 332 -0.61 19.83 3.57
C LEU A 332 -1.44 20.51 2.47
N LEU A 333 -2.60 19.95 2.19
CA LEU A 333 -3.46 20.33 1.07
C LEU A 333 -4.15 21.69 1.32
N GLU A 334 -4.01 22.62 0.37
CA GLU A 334 -4.68 23.92 0.38
C GLU A 334 -5.86 23.95 -0.60
N ASN A 335 -5.66 23.49 -1.84
CA ASN A 335 -6.69 23.42 -2.87
C ASN A 335 -6.63 22.10 -3.64
N ILE A 336 -7.80 21.59 -4.03
CA ILE A 336 -7.97 20.39 -4.86
C ILE A 336 -8.93 20.68 -6.00
N THR A 337 -8.63 20.17 -7.19
CA THR A 337 -9.48 20.24 -8.37
C THR A 337 -9.46 18.90 -9.08
N TYR A 338 -10.60 18.24 -9.19
CA TYR A 338 -10.72 16.98 -9.92
C TYR A 338 -10.54 17.23 -11.41
N LEU A 339 -9.73 16.39 -12.05
CA LEU A 339 -9.53 16.41 -13.49
C LEU A 339 -10.64 15.58 -14.16
N GLY A 340 -11.17 16.09 -15.27
CA GLY A 340 -12.12 15.36 -16.11
C GLY A 340 -11.42 14.26 -16.92
N THR A 341 -11.99 13.90 -18.07
CA THR A 341 -11.28 13.07 -19.06
C THR A 341 -10.11 13.88 -19.66
N PRO A 342 -8.93 13.27 -19.88
CA PRO A 342 -7.84 13.97 -20.56
C PRO A 342 -8.30 14.40 -21.97
N LYS A 343 -7.80 15.55 -22.45
CA LYS A 343 -8.28 16.14 -23.72
C LYS A 343 -7.69 15.46 -24.96
N HIS A 344 -6.55 14.80 -24.80
CA HIS A 344 -5.74 14.22 -25.88
C HIS A 344 -5.85 12.69 -25.96
N THR A 345 -7.05 12.13 -25.77
CA THR A 345 -7.31 10.67 -25.69
C THR A 345 -7.93 10.05 -26.92
#